data_AF-A0A958BPL5-F1
#
_entry.id   AF-A0A958BPL5-F1
#
_cell.length_a   1.000
_cell.length_b   1.000
_cell.length_c   1.000
_cell.angle_alpha   90.00
_cell.angle_beta   90.00
_cell.angle_gamma   90.00
#
_symmetry.space_group_name_H-M   'P 1'
#
loop_
_entity.id
_entity.type
_entity.pdbx_description
1 polymer ?
#
loop_
_entity_poly.entity_id
_entity_poly.type
_entity_poly.pdbx_seq_one_letter_code
_entity_poly.pdbx_strand_id
1 'polypeptide(L)' 'DERVLPGGTAYLTDAGMTGPYDSVIGMKKEASLRRFLTGMPSRYECAKNDVRLCGAIVDIDEETGKARGIERVNIPLPG' A
#
# COMPACT_ATOMS: atom_id res chain seq x y z
N ASP A 1 2.35 7.41 8.56
CA ASP A 1 3.60 7.82 9.25
C ASP A 1 4.50 8.67 8.34
N GLU A 2 3.92 9.20 7.27
CA GLU A 2 4.51 10.17 6.37
C GLU A 2 5.02 11.38 7.13
N ARG A 3 6.30 11.71 6.89
CA ARG A 3 6.95 12.88 7.47
C ARG A 3 8.18 13.25 6.67
N VAL A 4 8.58 14.51 6.75
CA VAL A 4 9.92 14.94 6.36
C VAL A 4 10.84 14.78 7.57
N LEU A 5 11.99 14.13 7.40
CA LEU A 5 13.00 13.94 8.44
C LEU A 5 13.84 15.22 8.62
N PRO A 6 14.58 15.38 9.75
CA PRO A 6 15.38 16.58 10.00
C PRO A 6 16.40 16.94 8.89
N GLY A 7 16.85 15.97 8.10
CA GLY A 7 17.74 16.17 6.96
C GLY A 7 17.06 16.60 5.64
N GLY A 8 15.72 16.69 5.62
CA GLY A 8 14.95 16.99 4.41
C GLY A 8 14.56 15.76 3.58
N THR A 9 14.73 14.54 4.09
CA THR A 9 14.30 13.31 3.40
C THR A 9 12.84 13.01 3.70
N ALA A 10 12.01 12.84 2.68
CA ALA A 10 10.66 12.31 2.86
C ALA A 10 10.70 10.83 3.25
N TYR A 11 9.88 10.44 4.22
CA TYR A 11 9.84 9.09 4.76
C TYR A 11 8.41 8.58 4.86
N LEU A 12 8.22 7.31 4.53
CA LEU A 12 6.99 6.54 4.72
C LEU A 12 7.39 5.07 4.93
N THR A 13 6.95 4.42 6.02
CA THR A 13 7.32 3.01 6.29
C THR A 13 6.88 2.09 5.16
N ASP A 14 5.64 2.24 4.69
CA ASP A 14 5.06 1.44 3.61
C ASP A 14 4.03 2.29 2.85
N ALA A 15 4.15 2.32 1.52
CA ALA A 15 3.23 3.05 0.65
C ALA A 15 1.84 2.39 0.59
N GLY A 16 1.76 1.09 0.84
CA GLY A 16 0.61 0.24 0.65
C GLY A 16 0.64 -0.48 -0.70
N MET A 17 -0.32 -1.37 -0.90
CA MET A 17 -0.51 -2.12 -2.15
C MET A 17 -1.53 -1.40 -3.04
N THR A 18 -1.21 -1.23 -4.32
CA THR A 18 -2.22 -0.91 -5.34
C THR A 18 -2.86 -2.20 -5.83
N GLY A 19 -4.16 -2.38 -5.57
CA GLY A 19 -4.86 -3.62 -5.85
C GLY A 19 -6.11 -3.82 -4.99
N PRO A 20 -6.68 -5.04 -4.99
CA PRO A 20 -7.89 -5.36 -4.23
C PRO A 20 -7.66 -5.24 -2.73
N TYR A 21 -8.30 -4.27 -2.08
CA TYR A 21 -8.18 -4.02 -0.64
C TYR A 21 -9.07 -4.97 0.18
N ASP A 22 -10.19 -5.42 -0.39
CA ASP A 22 -11.05 -6.46 0.18
C ASP A 22 -10.44 -7.85 -0.03
N SER A 23 -9.28 -8.09 0.60
CA SER A 23 -8.45 -9.27 0.34
C SER A 23 -7.51 -9.56 1.51
N VAL A 24 -6.68 -10.61 1.39
CA VAL A 24 -5.48 -10.80 2.21
C VAL A 24 -4.27 -10.65 1.30
N ILE A 25 -3.58 -9.51 1.39
CA ILE A 25 -2.40 -9.17 0.58
C ILE A 25 -2.66 -9.39 -0.92
N GLY A 26 -3.81 -8.92 -1.41
CA GLY A 26 -4.21 -9.00 -2.82
C GLY A 26 -4.89 -10.31 -3.24
N MET A 27 -4.91 -11.32 -2.37
CA MET A 27 -5.50 -12.63 -2.65
C MET A 27 -6.86 -12.81 -1.99
N LYS A 28 -7.72 -13.65 -2.58
CA LYS A 28 -8.97 -14.10 -1.96
C LYS A 28 -8.74 -14.62 -0.54
N LYS A 29 -9.58 -14.17 0.40
CA LYS A 29 -9.38 -14.37 1.83
C LYS A 29 -9.41 -15.86 2.21
N GLU A 30 -10.23 -16.64 1.52
CA GLU A 30 -10.52 -18.05 1.79
C GLU A 30 -9.27 -18.92 1.77
N ALA A 31 -8.34 -18.65 0.84
CA ALA A 31 -7.09 -19.40 0.71
C ALA A 31 -6.17 -19.20 1.93
N SER A 32 -6.01 -17.95 2.37
CA SER A 32 -5.26 -17.62 3.59
C SER A 32 -5.93 -18.22 4.82
N LEU A 33 -7.24 -18.04 4.98
CA LEU A 33 -7.98 -18.57 6.13
C LEU A 33 -7.86 -20.09 6.24
N ARG A 34 -8.06 -20.83 5.15
CA ARG A 34 -7.91 -22.29 5.14
C ARG A 34 -6.49 -22.69 5.53
N ARG A 35 -5.47 -22.05 4.97
CA ARG A 35 -4.06 -22.34 5.30
C ARG A 35 -3.76 -22.09 6.79
N PHE A 36 -4.22 -20.96 7.35
CA PHE A 36 -3.98 -20.63 8.76
C PHE A 36 -4.73 -21.56 9.73
N LEU A 37 -5.96 -21.96 9.40
CA LEU A 37 -6.78 -22.81 10.26
C LEU A 37 -6.36 -24.28 10.20
N THR A 38 -5.96 -24.78 9.04
CA THR A 38 -5.71 -26.22 8.84
C THR A 38 -4.24 -26.57 8.67
N GLY A 39 -3.35 -25.58 8.47
CA GLY A 39 -1.94 -25.80 8.16
C GLY A 39 -1.68 -26.42 6.77
N MET A 40 -2.72 -26.63 5.96
CA MET A 40 -2.60 -27.31 4.67
C MET A 40 -2.41 -26.30 3.53
N PRO A 41 -1.68 -26.66 2.45
CA PRO A 41 -1.56 -25.83 1.26
C PRO A 41 -2.93 -25.47 0.69
N SER A 42 -3.06 -24.25 0.20
CA SER A 42 -4.26 -23.74 -0.46
C SER A 42 -3.86 -22.96 -1.70
N ARG A 43 -4.66 -23.08 -2.77
CA ARG A 43 -4.43 -22.33 -4.01
C ARG A 43 -4.82 -20.87 -3.80
N TYR A 44 -3.90 -19.96 -4.11
CA TYR A 44 -4.14 -18.53 -4.08
C TYR A 44 -4.68 -18.05 -5.43
N GLU A 45 -5.67 -17.17 -5.37
CA GLU A 45 -6.26 -16.48 -6.51
C GLU A 45 -6.39 -15.00 -6.19
N CYS A 46 -6.13 -14.12 -7.16
CA CYS A 46 -6.28 -12.69 -6.97
C CYS A 46 -7.73 -12.34 -6.61
N ALA A 47 -7.90 -11.49 -5.59
CA ALA A 47 -9.16 -10.83 -5.33
C ALA A 47 -9.47 -9.80 -6.42
N LYS A 48 -10.70 -9.26 -6.44
CA LYS A 48 -11.14 -8.32 -7.49
C LYS A 48 -11.91 -7.10 -6.96
N ASN A 49 -12.36 -7.15 -5.72
CA ASN A 49 -13.23 -6.12 -5.15
C ASN A 49 -12.40 -5.04 -4.42
N ASP A 50 -12.97 -3.84 -4.30
CA ASP A 50 -12.39 -2.70 -3.59
C ASP A 50 -10.94 -2.42 -4.04
N VAL A 51 -10.72 -2.25 -5.34
CA VAL A 51 -9.40 -1.91 -5.87
C VAL A 51 -9.03 -0.50 -5.42
N ARG A 52 -7.88 -0.35 -4.78
CA ARG A 52 -7.36 0.94 -4.31
C ARG A 52 -6.01 1.24 -4.93
N LEU A 53 -5.74 2.53 -5.13
CA LEU A 53 -4.43 3.06 -5.43
C LEU A 53 -3.79 3.52 -4.11
N CYS A 54 -2.60 2.98 -3.84
CA CYS A 54 -1.79 3.39 -2.69
C CYS A 54 -0.44 3.95 -3.16
N GLY A 55 0.04 5.00 -2.51
CA GLY A 55 1.27 5.69 -2.89
C GLY A 55 1.62 6.85 -1.98
N ALA A 56 2.53 7.70 -2.44
CA ALA A 56 2.89 8.95 -1.78
C ALA A 56 3.17 10.04 -2.83
N ILE A 57 2.69 11.25 -2.55
CA ILE A 57 3.03 12.47 -3.29
C ILE A 57 4.09 13.20 -2.47
N VAL A 58 5.22 13.52 -3.07
CA VAL A 58 6.33 14.21 -2.41
C VAL A 58 6.59 15.53 -3.12
N ASP A 59 6.54 16.63 -2.36
CA ASP A 59 6.94 17.95 -2.83
C ASP A 59 8.45 18.12 -2.60
N ILE A 60 9.19 18.44 -3.67
CA ILE A 60 10.65 18.53 -3.67
C ILE A 60 11.06 19.97 -4.02
N ASP A 61 11.96 20.50 -3.22
CA ASP A 61 12.70 21.73 -3.53
C ASP A 61 13.73 21.45 -4.62
N GLU A 62 13.57 22.03 -5.80
CA GLU A 62 14.43 21.75 -6.97
C GLU A 62 15.87 22.24 -6.81
N GLU A 63 16.10 23.30 -6.03
CA GLU A 63 17.44 23.87 -5.83
C GLU A 63 18.27 23.03 -4.86
N THR A 64 17.64 22.56 -3.78
CA THR A 64 18.32 21.85 -2.69
C THR A 64 18.17 20.33 -2.75
N GLY A 65 17.21 19.82 -3.53
CA GLY A 65 16.85 18.40 -3.62
C GLY A 65 16.13 17.86 -2.38
N LYS A 66 15.77 18.72 -1.41
CA LYS A 66 15.12 18.32 -0.16
C LYS A 66 13.60 18.27 -0.32
N ALA A 67 12.95 17.34 0.37
CA ALA A 67 11.51 17.31 0.46
C ALA A 67 10.97 18.46 1.32
N ARG A 68 9.99 19.18 0.78
CA ARG A 68 9.20 20.21 1.48
C ARG A 68 7.99 19.59 2.19
N GLY A 69 7.46 18.51 1.64
CA GLY A 69 6.31 17.80 2.18
C GLY A 69 6.14 16.40 1.60
N ILE A 70 5.33 15.60 2.26
CA ILE A 70 4.89 14.29 1.79
C ILE A 70 3.44 14.08 2.20
N GLU A 71 2.63 13.58 1.27
CA GLU A 71 1.23 13.21 1.48
C GLU A 71 1.02 11.76 1.05
N ARG A 72 0.35 10.95 1.89
CA ARG A 72 0.01 9.57 1.56
C ARG A 72 -1.21 9.54 0.63
N VAL A 73 -1.13 8.76 -0.44
CA VAL A 73 -2.26 8.43 -1.31
C VAL A 73 -2.83 7.09 -0.90
N ASN A 74 -4.12 7.04 -0.60
CA ASN A 74 -4.90 5.82 -0.42
C ASN A 74 -6.34 6.10 -0.85
N ILE A 75 -6.65 5.80 -2.11
CA ILE A 75 -7.93 6.14 -2.73
C ILE A 75 -8.55 4.92 -3.42
N PRO A 76 -9.88 4.75 -3.38
CA PRO A 76 -10.57 3.75 -4.18
C PRO A 76 -10.50 4.12 -5.67
N LEU A 77 -10.32 3.13 -6.53
CA LEU A 77 -10.43 3.29 -7.98
C LEU A 77 -11.87 2.97 -8.44
N PRO A 78 -12.38 3.67 -9.47
CA PRO A 78 -13.62 3.28 -10.12
C PRO A 78 -13.51 1.84 -10.65
N GLY A 79 -14.56 1.05 -10.44
CA GLY A 79 -14.67 -0.33 -10.93
C GLY A 79 -15.13 -0.41 -12.39
#